data_AF-A0AAD5NF64-F1
#
_entry.id   AF-A0AAD5NF64-F1
#
_cell.length_a   1.000
_cell.length_b   1.000
_cell.length_c   1.000
_cell.angle_alpha   90.00
_cell.angle_beta   90.00
_cell.angle_gamma   90.00
#
_symmetry.space_group_name_H-M   'P 1'
#
loop_
_entity.id
_entity.type
_entity.pdbx_description
1 polymer ?
#
loop_
_entity_poly.entity_id
_entity_poly.type
_entity_poly.pdbx_seq_one_letter_code
_entity_poly.pdbx_strand_id
1 'polypeptide(L)'
;MNVVRKIDHHKELISNVRVAFALALLARIPSREVLENVFRFLTSRHNQNAASLVCKSWCRAEALTQSKLFIGNYYTVSLTRVIGRFSQVRSVVLKGKPRFVDLNLMPPTWGALFGLWALSMTKFYLWLEKVCLKHMSVTDGDLALFAESFLGFKELMLVCCDGFGTSGD
;
A
#
# COMPACT_ATOMS: atom_id res chain seq x y z
N MET A 1 18.07 30.09 10.12
CA MET A 1 17.21 29.76 11.29
C MET A 1 16.17 28.65 11.06
N ASN A 2 15.96 28.13 9.83
CA ASN A 2 14.94 27.10 9.56
C ASN A 2 15.41 25.63 9.68
N VAL A 3 16.72 25.37 9.68
CA VAL A 3 17.27 23.99 9.73
C VAL A 3 17.30 23.46 11.17
N VAL A 4 17.64 24.32 12.14
CA VAL A 4 17.72 23.95 13.58
C VAL A 4 16.34 23.57 14.13
N ARG A 5 15.29 24.36 13.81
CA ARG A 5 13.90 24.04 14.21
C ARG A 5 13.40 22.70 13.66
N LYS A 6 13.85 22.30 12.46
CA LYS A 6 13.45 21.03 11.82
C LYS A 6 14.13 19.83 12.48
N ILE A 7 15.37 20.02 12.97
CA ILE A 7 16.11 19.01 13.73
C ILE A 7 15.54 18.88 15.15
N ASP A 8 15.17 19.99 15.78
CA ASP A 8 14.53 19.98 17.11
C ASP A 8 13.15 19.32 17.06
N HIS A 9 12.34 19.61 16.03
CA HIS A 9 11.05 18.93 15.85
C HIS A 9 11.21 17.43 15.58
N HIS A 10 12.27 17.01 14.86
CA HIS A 10 12.60 15.60 14.68
C HIS A 10 13.05 14.92 15.98
N LYS A 11 13.82 15.61 16.82
CA LYS A 11 14.24 15.11 18.14
C LYS A 11 13.06 15.04 19.12
N GLU A 12 12.16 16.00 19.08
CA GLU A 12 10.88 15.97 19.80
C GLU A 12 10.01 14.81 19.33
N LEU A 13 9.92 14.55 18.01
CA LEU A 13 9.18 13.41 17.47
C LEU A 13 9.80 12.08 17.91
N ILE A 14 11.13 11.96 17.89
CA ILE A 14 11.85 10.74 18.32
C ILE A 14 11.70 10.55 19.84
N SER A 15 11.71 11.63 20.61
CA SER A 15 11.40 11.64 22.04
C SER A 15 9.96 11.18 22.28
N ASN A 16 9.00 11.71 21.53
CA ASN A 16 7.58 11.37 21.64
C ASN A 16 7.27 9.94 21.20
N VAL A 17 7.98 9.38 20.21
CA VAL A 17 7.88 7.97 19.84
C VAL A 17 8.45 7.08 20.94
N ARG A 18 9.59 7.43 21.54
CA ARG A 18 10.16 6.68 22.67
C ARG A 18 9.26 6.75 23.91
N VAL A 19 8.67 7.90 24.18
CA VAL A 19 7.71 8.11 25.29
C VAL A 19 6.39 7.41 25.01
N ALA A 20 5.85 7.46 23.79
CA ALA A 20 4.62 6.74 23.43
C ALA A 20 4.83 5.21 23.44
N PHE A 21 5.99 4.73 22.99
CA PHE A 21 6.35 3.32 23.04
C PHE A 21 6.58 2.86 24.50
N ALA A 22 7.24 3.68 25.32
CA ALA A 22 7.42 3.43 26.75
C ALA A 22 6.09 3.47 27.52
N LEU A 23 5.20 4.44 27.24
CA LEU A 23 3.86 4.50 27.83
C LEU A 23 2.97 3.35 27.38
N ALA A 24 3.08 2.91 26.12
CA ALA A 24 2.36 1.74 25.61
C ALA A 24 2.89 0.41 26.15
N LEU A 25 4.17 0.35 26.54
CA LEU A 25 4.76 -0.77 27.28
C LEU A 25 4.37 -0.77 28.77
N LEU A 26 4.18 0.41 29.37
CA LEU A 26 3.76 0.56 30.76
C LEU A 26 2.25 0.35 30.95
N ALA A 27 1.44 0.64 29.94
CA ALA A 27 0.01 0.36 29.94
C ALA A 27 -0.26 -1.09 29.50
N ARG A 28 -0.79 -1.92 30.40
CA ARG A 28 -1.43 -3.21 30.06
C ARG A 28 -2.32 -3.03 28.82
N ILE A 29 -1.88 -3.52 27.66
CA ILE A 29 -2.55 -3.51 26.34
C ILE A 29 -3.31 -2.19 26.05
N PRO A 30 -2.71 -1.23 25.33
CA PRO A 30 -3.38 0.04 25.02
C PRO A 30 -4.70 -0.18 24.28
N SER A 31 -5.66 0.71 24.50
CA SER A 31 -6.94 0.68 23.76
C SER A 31 -6.68 0.84 22.26
N ARG A 32 -7.67 0.43 21.46
CA ARG A 32 -7.57 0.49 20.00
C ARG A 32 -7.30 1.90 19.50
N GLU A 33 -7.96 2.91 20.06
CA GLU A 33 -7.84 4.32 19.67
C GLU A 33 -6.42 4.85 19.93
N VAL A 34 -5.82 4.46 21.05
CA VAL A 34 -4.43 4.82 21.38
C VAL A 34 -3.47 4.19 20.39
N LEU A 35 -3.65 2.91 20.05
CA LEU A 35 -2.81 2.25 19.05
C LEU A 35 -2.95 2.89 17.67
N GLU A 36 -4.17 3.19 17.22
CA GLU A 36 -4.40 3.87 15.95
C GLU A 36 -3.71 5.25 15.91
N ASN A 37 -3.75 6.01 17.02
CA ASN A 37 -3.01 7.26 17.15
C ASN A 37 -1.49 7.04 17.05
N VAL A 38 -0.94 6.05 17.76
CA VAL A 38 0.49 5.69 17.68
C VAL A 38 0.90 5.38 16.24
N PHE A 39 0.11 4.59 15.50
CA PHE A 39 0.41 4.25 14.11
C PHE A 39 0.40 5.46 13.17
N ARG A 40 -0.37 6.52 13.45
CA ARG A 40 -0.31 7.78 12.67
C ARG A 40 1.04 8.50 12.83
N PHE A 41 1.73 8.33 13.95
CA PHE A 41 3.07 8.90 14.17
C PHE A 41 4.20 8.04 13.58
N LEU A 42 3.94 6.75 13.28
CA LEU A 42 4.89 5.87 12.61
C LEU A 42 4.87 6.14 11.10
N THR A 43 5.75 7.04 10.64
CA THR A 43 5.80 7.46 9.23
C THR A 43 6.49 6.47 8.30
N SER A 44 7.34 5.59 8.83
CA SER A 44 8.09 4.60 8.03
C SER A 44 7.37 3.25 8.02
N ARG A 45 7.27 2.64 6.83
CA ARG A 45 6.70 1.28 6.68
C ARG A 45 7.45 0.24 7.49
N HIS A 46 8.77 0.39 7.62
CA HIS A 46 9.59 -0.52 8.42
C HIS A 46 9.14 -0.53 9.89
N ASN A 47 8.93 0.65 10.48
CA ASN A 47 8.51 0.76 11.87
C ASN A 47 7.07 0.29 12.06
N GLN A 48 6.17 0.60 11.13
CA GLN A 48 4.79 0.09 11.14
C GLN A 48 4.76 -1.45 11.10
N ASN A 49 5.55 -2.05 10.20
CA ASN A 49 5.67 -3.50 10.09
C ASN A 49 6.22 -4.12 11.38
N ALA A 50 7.29 -3.56 11.95
CA ALA A 50 7.86 -4.05 13.20
C ALA A 50 6.86 -3.95 14.37
N ALA A 51 6.16 -2.81 14.49
CA ALA A 51 5.12 -2.60 15.49
C ALA A 51 3.96 -3.59 15.35
N SER A 52 3.59 -3.96 14.12
CA SER A 52 2.52 -4.94 13.86
C SER A 52 2.82 -6.34 14.42
N LEU A 53 4.09 -6.67 14.67
CA LEU A 53 4.52 -7.98 15.15
C LEU A 53 4.48 -8.12 16.68
N VAL A 54 4.24 -7.03 17.42
CA VAL A 54 4.24 -7.04 18.90
C VAL A 54 3.16 -7.97 19.44
N CYS A 55 1.91 -7.80 19.00
CA CYS A 55 0.80 -8.69 19.34
C CYS A 55 -0.38 -8.52 18.36
N LYS A 56 -1.42 -9.36 18.52
CA LYS A 56 -2.62 -9.33 17.66
C LYS A 56 -3.35 -7.98 17.67
N SER A 57 -3.37 -7.26 18.79
CA SER A 57 -4.01 -5.94 18.89
C SER A 57 -3.28 -4.91 18.02
N TRP A 58 -1.95 -4.88 18.09
CA TRP A 58 -1.11 -4.00 17.28
C TRP A 58 -1.19 -4.35 15.80
N CYS A 59 -1.20 -5.64 15.45
CA CYS A 59 -1.40 -6.09 14.08
C CYS A 59 -2.73 -5.59 13.49
N ARG A 60 -3.81 -5.58 14.28
CA ARG A 60 -5.13 -5.08 13.83
C ARG A 60 -5.14 -3.56 13.69
N ALA A 61 -4.53 -2.83 14.63
CA ALA A 61 -4.43 -1.38 14.57
C ALA A 61 -3.60 -0.91 13.36
N GLU A 62 -2.49 -1.59 13.06
CA GLU A 62 -1.70 -1.35 11.85
C GLU A 62 -2.54 -1.52 10.59
N ALA A 63 -3.20 -2.68 10.46
CA ALA A 63 -4.06 -3.01 9.34
C ALA A 63 -5.14 -1.95 9.03
N LEU A 64 -5.70 -1.34 10.07
CA LEU A 64 -6.76 -0.33 9.97
C LEU A 64 -6.22 1.08 9.67
N THR A 65 -4.97 1.37 10.03
CA THR A 65 -4.35 2.68 9.80
C THR A 65 -3.55 2.74 8.50
N GLN A 66 -3.23 1.58 7.93
CA GLN A 66 -2.43 1.48 6.71
C GLN A 66 -3.23 1.85 5.47
N SER A 67 -3.04 3.09 5.01
CA SER A 67 -3.65 3.59 3.77
C SER A 67 -2.82 3.33 2.51
N LYS A 68 -1.55 2.95 2.64
CA LYS A 68 -0.61 2.74 1.53
C LYS A 68 -0.13 1.30 1.48
N LEU A 69 -0.45 0.60 0.41
CA LEU A 69 -0.07 -0.79 0.19
C LEU A 69 1.02 -0.89 -0.88
N PHE A 70 2.03 -1.71 -0.61
CA PHE A 70 3.09 -1.99 -1.57
C PHE A 70 3.32 -3.49 -1.69
N ILE A 71 3.10 -4.00 -2.90
CA ILE A 71 3.31 -5.39 -3.26
C ILE A 71 4.43 -5.41 -4.29
N GLY A 72 5.64 -5.72 -3.80
CA GLY A 72 6.85 -5.71 -4.61
C GLY A 72 6.96 -6.85 -5.61
N ASN A 73 6.09 -7.86 -5.51
CA ASN A 73 6.01 -8.99 -6.42
C ASN A 73 4.58 -9.57 -6.38
N TYR A 74 3.90 -9.54 -7.53
CA TYR A 74 2.55 -10.04 -7.78
C TYR A 74 2.30 -11.45 -7.24
N TYR A 75 3.31 -12.32 -7.26
CA TYR A 75 3.20 -13.73 -6.90
C TYR A 75 3.43 -13.99 -5.40
N THR A 76 3.76 -12.98 -4.60
CA THR A 76 4.15 -13.18 -3.19
C THR A 76 3.00 -13.29 -2.21
N VAL A 77 1.82 -12.77 -2.56
CA VAL A 77 0.70 -12.69 -1.63
C VAL A 77 -0.61 -12.93 -2.33
N SER A 78 -1.49 -13.70 -1.68
CA SER A 78 -2.85 -13.88 -2.16
C SER A 78 -3.68 -12.61 -1.93
N LEU A 79 -4.51 -12.31 -2.92
CA LEU A 79 -5.42 -11.17 -2.92
C LEU A 79 -6.36 -11.17 -1.71
N THR A 80 -6.92 -12.34 -1.39
CA THR A 80 -7.79 -12.55 -0.22
C THR A 80 -7.10 -12.19 1.09
N ARG A 81 -5.81 -12.53 1.24
CA ARG A 81 -5.05 -12.21 2.46
C ARG A 81 -4.79 -10.71 2.58
N VAL A 82 -4.54 -10.04 1.46
CA VAL A 82 -4.32 -8.59 1.44
C VAL A 82 -5.60 -7.85 1.81
N ILE A 83 -6.71 -8.17 1.14
CA ILE A 83 -8.00 -7.50 1.35
C ILE A 83 -8.55 -7.77 2.74
N GLY A 84 -8.42 -9.00 3.24
CA GLY A 84 -8.85 -9.35 4.59
C GLY A 84 -8.03 -8.66 5.69
N ARG A 85 -6.78 -8.28 5.41
CA ARG A 85 -5.93 -7.58 6.37
C ARG A 85 -6.09 -6.07 6.27
N PHE A 86 -5.98 -5.50 5.07
CA PHE A 86 -5.93 -4.06 4.85
C PHE A 86 -7.23 -3.60 4.21
N SER A 87 -8.10 -2.95 4.97
CA SER A 87 -9.42 -2.48 4.50
C SER A 87 -9.48 -0.98 4.18
N GLN A 88 -8.55 -0.19 4.70
CA GLN A 88 -8.55 1.29 4.57
C GLN A 88 -7.56 1.79 3.51
N VAL A 89 -7.27 0.97 2.51
CA VAL A 89 -6.26 1.25 1.48
C VAL A 89 -6.76 2.35 0.54
N ARG A 90 -5.92 3.36 0.33
CA ARG A 90 -6.14 4.49 -0.60
C ARG A 90 -5.09 4.57 -1.70
N SER A 91 -3.94 3.94 -1.52
CA SER A 91 -2.87 3.92 -2.52
C SER A 91 -2.26 2.54 -2.60
N VAL A 92 -2.16 1.99 -3.81
CA VAL A 92 -1.51 0.70 -4.06
C VAL A 92 -0.36 0.85 -5.05
N VAL A 93 0.75 0.18 -4.75
CA VAL A 93 1.84 -0.08 -5.70
C VAL A 93 1.95 -1.58 -5.90
N LEU A 94 1.83 -2.05 -7.14
CA LEU A 94 1.90 -3.45 -7.51
C LEU A 94 2.96 -3.65 -8.59
N LYS A 95 3.89 -4.58 -8.35
CA LYS A 95 4.93 -4.96 -9.32
C LYS A 95 4.70 -6.37 -9.83
N GLY A 96 4.70 -6.54 -11.14
CA GLY A 96 4.44 -7.80 -11.82
C GLY A 96 5.70 -8.55 -12.21
N LYS A 97 5.94 -8.59 -13.52
CA LYS A 97 7.06 -9.27 -14.15
C LYS A 97 8.39 -8.79 -13.57
N PRO A 98 9.40 -9.68 -13.47
CA PRO A 98 10.74 -9.28 -13.06
C PRO A 98 11.36 -8.34 -14.09
N ARG A 99 12.42 -7.62 -13.69
CA ARG A 99 13.13 -6.66 -14.55
C ARG A 99 13.69 -7.28 -15.83
N PHE A 100 13.84 -8.60 -15.89
CA PHE A 100 14.29 -9.31 -17.09
C PHE A 100 13.40 -9.09 -18.32
N VAL A 101 12.16 -8.61 -18.13
CA VAL A 101 11.30 -8.18 -19.23
C VAL A 101 11.94 -7.05 -20.06
N ASP A 102 12.68 -6.14 -19.43
CA ASP A 102 13.33 -5.01 -20.10
C ASP A 102 14.46 -5.47 -21.05
N LEU A 103 14.95 -6.70 -20.85
CA LEU A 103 15.99 -7.32 -21.66
C LEU A 103 15.44 -8.33 -22.67
N ASN A 104 14.10 -8.42 -22.82
CA ASN A 104 13.43 -9.44 -23.63
C ASN A 104 13.82 -10.88 -23.23
N LEU A 105 14.18 -11.10 -21.96
CA LEU A 105 14.59 -12.41 -21.45
C LEU A 105 13.42 -13.19 -20.82
N MET A 106 12.20 -12.71 -20.99
CA MET A 106 10.99 -13.32 -20.41
C MET A 106 10.11 -13.93 -21.49
N PRO A 107 9.51 -15.11 -21.25
CA PRO A 107 8.55 -15.69 -22.15
C PRO A 107 7.32 -14.77 -22.29
N PRO A 108 6.68 -14.71 -23.48
CA PRO A 108 5.48 -13.90 -23.71
C PRO A 108 4.34 -14.17 -22.73
N THR A 109 4.24 -15.40 -22.21
CA THR A 109 3.16 -15.87 -21.34
C THR A 109 3.50 -15.85 -19.84
N TRP A 110 4.48 -15.05 -19.41
CA TRP A 110 4.90 -14.98 -17.99
C TRP A 110 3.74 -14.67 -17.01
N GLY A 111 2.72 -13.94 -17.47
CA GLY A 111 1.54 -13.58 -16.68
C GLY A 111 1.66 -12.19 -16.06
N ALA A 112 1.33 -12.05 -14.77
CA ALA A 112 1.15 -10.78 -14.06
C ALA A 112 -0.01 -9.93 -14.61
N LEU A 113 -1.15 -10.59 -14.79
CA LEU A 113 -2.39 -9.97 -15.27
C LEU A 113 -3.00 -9.08 -14.17
N PHE A 114 -3.30 -7.83 -14.51
CA PHE A 114 -3.87 -6.87 -13.58
C PHE A 114 -5.35 -7.13 -13.27
N GLY A 115 -6.14 -7.67 -14.22
CA GLY A 115 -7.58 -7.82 -14.07
C GLY A 115 -8.08 -8.49 -12.78
N LEU A 116 -7.36 -9.50 -12.26
CA LEU A 116 -7.72 -10.12 -10.97
C LEU A 116 -7.63 -9.12 -9.79
N TRP A 117 -6.56 -8.33 -9.77
CA TRP A 117 -6.41 -7.25 -8.80
C TRP A 117 -7.41 -6.17 -9.07
N ALA A 118 -7.68 -5.85 -10.34
CA ALA A 118 -8.59 -4.79 -10.69
C ALA A 118 -10.00 -5.03 -10.13
N LEU A 119 -10.59 -6.19 -10.45
CA LEU A 119 -11.91 -6.62 -9.97
C LEU A 119 -12.04 -6.62 -8.45
N SER A 120 -10.97 -7.00 -7.75
CA SER A 120 -11.02 -7.06 -6.29
C SER A 120 -10.83 -5.69 -5.66
N MET A 121 -9.94 -4.86 -6.20
CA MET A 121 -9.75 -3.49 -5.73
C MET A 121 -11.04 -2.68 -5.87
N THR A 122 -11.74 -2.78 -7.00
CA THR A 122 -13.01 -2.06 -7.23
C THR A 122 -14.11 -2.51 -6.27
N LYS A 123 -14.13 -3.79 -5.91
CA LYS A 123 -15.10 -4.33 -4.94
C LYS A 123 -14.81 -3.94 -3.49
N PHE A 124 -13.54 -3.92 -3.08
CA PHE A 124 -13.18 -3.84 -1.67
C PHE A 124 -12.57 -2.49 -1.25
N TYR A 125 -12.01 -1.71 -2.17
CA TYR A 125 -11.35 -0.44 -1.90
C TYR A 125 -12.10 0.73 -2.54
N LEU A 126 -13.33 0.97 -2.11
CA LEU A 126 -14.21 2.01 -2.68
C LEU A 126 -13.64 3.44 -2.61
N TRP A 127 -12.67 3.69 -1.72
CA TRP A 127 -11.98 4.98 -1.57
C TRP A 127 -10.54 4.96 -2.09
N LEU A 128 -10.25 4.06 -3.04
CA LEU A 128 -8.93 4.00 -3.68
C LEU A 128 -8.70 5.28 -4.49
N GLU A 129 -7.59 5.95 -4.23
CA GLU A 129 -7.25 7.23 -4.86
C GLU A 129 -6.09 7.07 -5.84
N LYS A 130 -5.17 6.13 -5.60
CA LYS A 130 -3.93 6.00 -6.37
C LYS A 130 -3.57 4.56 -6.65
N VAL A 131 -3.21 4.25 -7.89
CA VAL A 131 -2.63 2.96 -8.26
C VAL A 131 -1.38 3.17 -9.12
N CYS A 132 -0.30 2.51 -8.72
CA CYS A 132 0.93 2.42 -9.49
C CYS A 132 1.18 0.96 -9.86
N LEU A 133 1.18 0.67 -11.15
CA LEU A 133 1.47 -0.63 -11.73
C LEU A 133 2.84 -0.56 -12.38
N LYS A 134 3.67 -1.58 -12.11
CA LYS A 134 4.99 -1.68 -12.71
C LYS A 134 5.23 -3.07 -13.28
N HIS A 135 5.63 -3.14 -14.55
CA HIS A 135 5.81 -4.39 -15.30
C HIS A 135 4.59 -5.33 -15.20
N MET A 136 3.38 -4.76 -15.31
CA MET A 136 2.12 -5.51 -15.27
C MET A 136 1.55 -5.65 -16.68
N SER A 137 0.85 -6.75 -16.95
CA SER A 137 -0.02 -6.85 -18.13
C SER A 137 -1.40 -6.32 -17.80
N VAL A 138 -1.80 -5.26 -18.50
CA VAL A 138 -3.01 -4.46 -18.26
C VAL A 138 -3.78 -4.40 -19.56
N THR A 139 -5.07 -4.74 -19.54
CA THR A 139 -5.93 -4.68 -20.72
C THR A 139 -6.78 -3.40 -20.74
N ASP A 140 -7.31 -3.03 -21.90
CA ASP A 140 -8.23 -1.89 -22.02
C ASP A 140 -9.48 -2.07 -21.14
N GLY A 141 -9.97 -3.31 -21.01
CA GLY A 141 -11.08 -3.65 -20.11
C GLY A 141 -10.75 -3.43 -18.63
N ASP A 142 -9.51 -3.68 -18.21
CA ASP A 142 -9.08 -3.40 -16.84
C ASP A 142 -9.06 -1.88 -16.55
N LEU A 143 -8.63 -1.09 -17.54
CA LEU A 143 -8.60 0.37 -17.44
C LEU A 143 -10.00 0.98 -17.44
N ALA A 144 -10.89 0.50 -18.31
CA ALA A 144 -12.30 0.91 -18.34
C ALA A 144 -13.00 0.61 -17.01
N LEU A 145 -12.81 -0.61 -16.48
CA LEU A 145 -13.32 -0.99 -15.17
C LEU A 145 -12.84 -0.02 -14.07
N PHE A 146 -11.57 0.39 -14.11
CA PHE A 146 -11.01 1.35 -13.15
C PHE A 146 -11.59 2.75 -13.29
N ALA A 147 -11.77 3.22 -14.52
CA ALA A 147 -12.34 4.53 -14.80
C ALA A 147 -13.79 4.65 -14.30
N GLU A 148 -14.57 3.57 -14.43
CA GLU A 148 -15.99 3.56 -14.04
C GLU A 148 -16.20 3.30 -12.53
N SER A 149 -15.28 2.60 -11.87
CA SER A 149 -15.49 2.11 -10.50
C SER A 149 -15.21 3.13 -9.40
N PHE A 150 -14.41 4.17 -9.66
CA PHE A 150 -13.90 5.05 -8.60
C PHE A 150 -14.18 6.53 -8.88
N LEU A 151 -15.17 7.09 -8.18
CA LEU A 151 -15.54 8.51 -8.29
C LEU A 151 -14.46 9.49 -7.80
N GLY A 152 -13.54 9.03 -6.94
CA GLY A 152 -12.52 9.86 -6.29
C GLY A 152 -11.09 9.52 -6.69
N PHE A 153 -10.89 8.82 -7.81
CA PHE A 153 -9.58 8.38 -8.25
C PHE A 153 -8.74 9.54 -8.79
N LYS A 154 -7.48 9.63 -8.36
CA LYS A 154 -6.62 10.79 -8.57
C LYS A 154 -5.40 10.48 -9.43
N GLU A 155 -4.88 9.26 -9.37
CA GLU A 155 -3.60 8.94 -9.98
C GLU A 155 -3.53 7.48 -10.43
N LEU A 156 -3.35 7.29 -11.74
CA LEU A 156 -2.88 6.03 -12.33
C LEU A 156 -1.46 6.22 -12.84
N MET A 157 -0.55 5.35 -12.42
CA MET A 157 0.81 5.31 -12.93
C MET A 157 1.08 3.93 -13.53
N LEU A 158 1.36 3.89 -14.83
CA LEU A 158 1.75 2.69 -15.56
C LEU A 158 3.24 2.78 -15.90
N VAL A 159 4.06 1.90 -15.35
CA VAL A 159 5.52 1.91 -15.53
C VAL A 159 5.95 0.62 -16.22
N CYS A 160 6.35 0.70 -17.48
CA CYS A 160 6.76 -0.46 -18.28
C CYS A 160 5.67 -1.55 -18.30
N CYS A 161 4.40 -1.15 -18.37
CA CYS A 161 3.25 -2.04 -18.52
C CYS A 161 2.99 -2.35 -20.00
N ASP A 162 2.33 -3.48 -20.27
CA ASP A 162 1.94 -3.91 -21.62
C ASP A 162 0.48 -4.37 -21.66
N GLY A 163 -0.06 -4.62 -22.86
CA GLY A 163 -1.38 -5.24 -23.07
C GLY A 163 -2.56 -4.29 -23.32
N PHE A 164 -2.33 -2.97 -23.33
CA PHE A 164 -3.36 -1.96 -23.58
C PHE A 164 -3.03 -1.14 -24.85
N GLY A 165 -4.05 -0.58 -25.47
CA GLY A 165 -3.96 0.19 -26.71
C GLY A 165 -4.61 1.57 -26.58
N THR A 166 -4.51 2.36 -27.65
CA THR A 166 -5.20 3.66 -27.77
C THR A 166 -6.37 3.58 -28.75
N SER A 167 -7.02 2.42 -28.86
CA SER A 167 -8.14 2.19 -29.77
C SER A 167 -9.29 3.15 -29.39
N GLY A 168 -9.35 4.29 -30.09
CA GLY A 168 -10.46 5.22 -30.03
C GLY A 168 -11.35 4.95 -31.23
N ASP A 169 -12.39 4.16 -31.01
CA ASP A 169 -13.58 4.15 -31.86
C ASP A 169 -14.65 5.05 -31.23
#